data_AF-A0A6S6T4D5-F1
#
_entry.id   AF-A0A6S6T4D5-F1
#
_cell.length_a   1.000
_cell.length_b   1.000
_cell.length_c   1.000
_cell.angle_alpha   90.00
_cell.angle_beta   90.00
_cell.angle_gamma   90.00
#
_symmetry.space_group_name_H-M   'P 1'
#
loop_
_entity.id
_entity.type
_entity.pdbx_description
1 polymer ?
#
loop_
_entity_poly.entity_id
_entity_poly.type
_entity_poly.pdbx_seq_one_letter_code
_entity_poly.pdbx_strand_id
1 'polypeptide(L)'
;MIENRPYGGRMTDKEQFIHNLHQARINEVRWLGAVKLLSSDMPVKAYSFELNLVDIDFGKWFYAEASLITAINSIGIIDEMENILTSMHKKFMDIYQVCVLHRKKNFMGKTKALTLLEKNVMLSDYQEVVILSDKFQKILRRFERMMQAKPEDEFSMFAYVVKNEDLKEESKKEVVDKDNLSTAGARGAYFNGS
;
A
#
# COMPACT_ATOMS: atom_id res chain seq x y z
N MET A 1 -44.21 -3.26 10.09
CA MET A 1 -43.83 -3.39 8.66
C MET A 1 -42.47 -4.06 8.62
N ILE A 2 -42.42 -5.31 8.16
CA ILE A 2 -41.19 -6.07 7.99
C ILE A 2 -40.90 -6.05 6.50
N GLU A 3 -39.90 -5.29 6.10
CA GLU A 3 -39.52 -5.15 4.70
C GLU A 3 -38.62 -6.33 4.33
N ASN A 4 -39.18 -7.26 3.56
CA ASN A 4 -38.47 -8.38 2.96
C ASN A 4 -37.44 -7.84 1.95
N ARG A 5 -36.13 -8.01 2.22
CA ARG A 5 -35.10 -7.81 1.20
C ARG A 5 -34.87 -9.11 0.41
N PRO A 6 -34.93 -9.09 -0.93
CA PRO A 6 -34.72 -10.27 -1.76
C PRO A 6 -33.25 -10.69 -1.75
N TYR A 7 -33.03 -12.01 -1.65
CA TYR A 7 -31.73 -12.67 -1.64
C TYR A 7 -31.03 -12.52 -2.99
N GLY A 8 -29.95 -11.74 -2.97
CA GLY A 8 -29.08 -11.37 -4.09
C GLY A 8 -28.44 -9.99 -3.88
N GLY A 9 -28.28 -9.58 -2.62
CA GLY A 9 -28.02 -8.18 -2.25
C GLY A 9 -26.64 -7.74 -2.69
N ARG A 10 -26.60 -6.81 -3.65
CA ARG A 10 -25.41 -6.02 -3.94
C ARG A 10 -24.98 -5.32 -2.65
N MET A 11 -23.73 -5.50 -2.25
CA MET A 11 -23.13 -4.83 -1.10
C MET A 11 -23.36 -3.31 -1.22
N THR A 12 -23.77 -2.66 -0.14
CA THR A 12 -23.93 -1.20 -0.14
C THR A 12 -22.57 -0.49 -0.20
N ASP A 13 -22.54 0.80 -0.53
CA ASP A 13 -21.27 1.55 -0.61
C ASP A 13 -20.58 1.58 0.76
N LYS A 14 -21.36 1.72 1.84
CA LYS A 14 -20.86 1.61 3.22
C LYS A 14 -20.33 0.22 3.54
N GLU A 15 -21.08 -0.82 3.21
CA GLU A 15 -20.64 -2.19 3.46
C GLU A 15 -19.32 -2.47 2.74
N GLN A 16 -19.20 -2.02 1.48
CA GLN A 16 -17.97 -2.15 0.69
C GLN A 16 -16.81 -1.39 1.33
N PHE A 17 -17.02 -0.15 1.77
CA PHE A 17 -15.99 0.63 2.46
C PHE A 17 -15.51 -0.06 3.74
N ILE A 18 -16.44 -0.54 4.58
CA ILE A 18 -16.11 -1.25 5.82
C ILE A 18 -15.38 -2.56 5.53
N HIS A 19 -15.75 -3.25 4.45
CA HIS A 19 -15.04 -4.44 3.99
C HIS A 19 -13.60 -4.12 3.58
N ASN A 20 -13.39 -3.07 2.78
CA ASN A 20 -12.07 -2.64 2.34
C ASN A 20 -11.19 -2.23 3.53
N LEU A 21 -11.75 -1.52 4.51
CA LEU A 21 -11.08 -1.19 5.77
C LEU A 21 -10.62 -2.46 6.51
N HIS A 22 -11.47 -3.50 6.58
CA HIS A 22 -11.09 -4.78 7.17
C HIS A 22 -9.95 -5.46 6.41
N GLN A 23 -9.99 -5.46 5.08
CA GLN A 23 -8.91 -6.00 4.26
C GLN A 23 -7.61 -5.24 4.50
N ALA A 24 -7.65 -3.91 4.56
CA ALA A 24 -6.48 -3.08 4.86
C ALA A 24 -5.86 -3.43 6.23
N ARG A 25 -6.69 -3.64 7.26
CA ARG A 25 -6.23 -4.10 8.58
C ARG A 25 -5.53 -5.46 8.52
N ILE A 26 -6.06 -6.41 7.76
CA ILE A 26 -5.46 -7.75 7.59
C ILE A 26 -4.15 -7.66 6.82
N ASN A 27 -4.12 -6.86 5.74
CA ASN A 27 -2.96 -6.70 4.89
C ASN A 27 -1.81 -5.99 5.61
N GLU A 28 -2.10 -5.04 6.49
CA GLU A 28 -1.09 -4.41 7.34
C GLU A 28 -0.41 -5.43 8.29
N VAL A 29 -1.18 -6.32 8.93
CA VAL A 29 -0.62 -7.37 9.79
C VAL A 29 0.23 -8.36 8.98
N ARG A 30 -0.22 -8.72 7.76
CA ARG A 30 0.55 -9.57 6.85
C ARG A 30 1.87 -8.90 6.44
N TRP A 31 1.81 -7.61 6.11
CA TRP A 31 2.98 -6.82 5.78
C TRP A 31 3.97 -6.76 6.94
N LEU A 32 3.51 -6.52 8.18
CA LEU A 32 4.38 -6.56 9.36
C LEU A 32 5.04 -7.94 9.53
N GLY A 33 4.32 -9.02 9.26
CA GLY A 33 4.85 -10.38 9.23
C GLY A 33 5.97 -10.54 8.20
N ALA A 34 5.82 -9.98 7.01
CA ALA A 34 6.86 -9.98 5.99
C ALA A 34 8.09 -9.15 6.42
N VAL A 35 7.88 -7.97 7.02
CA VAL A 35 8.97 -7.14 7.58
C VAL A 35 9.74 -7.90 8.66
N LYS A 36 9.05 -8.69 9.51
CA LYS A 36 9.70 -9.57 10.50
C LYS A 36 10.61 -10.62 9.87
N LEU A 37 10.18 -11.21 8.75
CA LEU A 37 11.00 -12.20 8.03
C LEU A 37 12.23 -11.53 7.42
N LEU A 38 12.07 -10.32 6.88
CA LEU A 38 13.17 -9.51 6.36
C LEU A 38 14.18 -9.14 7.47
N SER A 39 13.71 -8.85 8.68
CA SER A 39 14.55 -8.54 9.83
C SER A 39 15.26 -9.76 10.44
N SER A 40 14.84 -10.98 10.11
CA SER A 40 15.38 -12.22 10.73
C SER A 40 16.68 -12.75 10.11
N ASP A 41 17.38 -11.97 9.26
CA ASP A 41 18.62 -12.38 8.55
C ASP A 41 18.46 -13.67 7.70
N MET A 42 17.22 -14.06 7.40
CA MET A 42 16.94 -15.21 6.55
C MET A 42 17.15 -14.84 5.08
N PRO A 43 17.59 -15.78 4.23
CA PRO A 43 17.76 -15.52 2.80
C PRO A 43 16.40 -15.22 2.16
N VAL A 44 16.09 -13.93 2.01
CA VAL A 44 14.86 -13.43 1.39
C VAL A 44 14.94 -13.60 -0.12
N LYS A 45 14.80 -14.85 -0.60
CA LYS A 45 14.72 -15.16 -2.04
C LYS A 45 13.30 -15.05 -2.60
N ALA A 46 12.29 -14.71 -1.79
CA ALA A 46 10.89 -14.96 -2.14
C ALA A 46 9.89 -13.82 -1.86
N TYR A 47 10.32 -12.64 -1.38
CA TYR A 47 9.39 -11.52 -1.15
C TYR A 47 9.71 -10.35 -2.07
N SER A 48 8.83 -10.11 -3.04
CA SER A 48 8.74 -8.83 -3.74
C SER A 48 8.03 -7.85 -2.82
N PHE A 49 8.79 -7.03 -2.10
CA PHE A 49 8.20 -5.92 -1.36
C PHE A 49 7.89 -4.79 -2.34
N GLU A 50 6.68 -4.26 -2.26
CA GLU A 50 6.39 -2.96 -2.83
C GLU A 50 7.12 -1.89 -2.01
N LEU A 51 7.98 -1.12 -2.68
CA LEU A 51 8.84 -0.15 -2.02
C LEU A 51 8.18 1.20 -1.84
N ASN A 52 7.22 1.55 -2.71
CA ASN A 52 6.46 2.78 -2.55
C ASN A 52 5.30 2.56 -1.59
N LEU A 53 5.07 3.50 -0.67
CA LEU A 53 3.97 3.42 0.29
C LEU A 53 2.61 3.28 -0.40
N VAL A 54 2.39 4.04 -1.46
CA VAL A 54 1.15 4.03 -2.25
C VAL A 54 0.94 2.71 -3.00
N ASP A 55 1.97 1.88 -3.14
CA ASP A 55 1.86 0.60 -3.85
C ASP A 55 1.62 -0.58 -2.89
N ILE A 56 1.84 -0.40 -1.59
CA ILE A 56 1.54 -1.41 -0.57
C ILE A 56 0.03 -1.48 -0.37
N ASP A 57 -0.55 -2.69 -0.26
CA ASP A 57 -2.01 -2.91 -0.24
C ASP A 57 -2.80 -1.99 0.72
N PHE A 58 -2.34 -1.84 1.97
CA PHE A 58 -3.03 -0.96 2.92
C PHE A 58 -2.76 0.53 2.66
N GLY A 59 -1.62 0.87 2.04
CA GLY A 59 -1.31 2.22 1.58
C GLY A 59 -2.16 2.61 0.36
N LYS A 60 -2.32 1.71 -0.61
CA LYS A 60 -3.26 1.83 -1.74
C LYS A 60 -4.65 2.18 -1.24
N TRP A 61 -5.19 1.36 -0.34
CA TRP A 61 -6.50 1.62 0.27
C TRP A 61 -6.57 2.98 0.97
N PHE A 62 -5.54 3.33 1.74
CA PHE A 62 -5.54 4.61 2.45
C PHE A 62 -5.65 5.79 1.48
N TYR A 63 -4.80 5.82 0.45
CA TYR A 63 -4.74 6.95 -0.48
C TYR A 63 -5.87 6.96 -1.51
N ALA A 64 -6.42 5.80 -1.89
CA ALA A 64 -7.51 5.71 -2.85
C ALA A 64 -8.90 5.86 -2.22
N GLU A 65 -9.06 5.56 -0.93
CA GLU A 65 -10.38 5.55 -0.27
C GLU A 65 -10.42 6.39 1.01
N ALA A 66 -9.58 6.07 1.99
CA ALA A 66 -9.71 6.66 3.33
C ALA A 66 -9.37 8.16 3.35
N SER A 67 -8.34 8.57 2.61
CA SER A 67 -7.87 9.96 2.50
C SER A 67 -8.92 10.91 1.92
N LEU A 68 -9.86 10.37 1.12
CA LEU A 68 -10.91 11.13 0.45
C LEU A 68 -12.06 11.52 1.39
N ILE A 69 -12.06 11.02 2.63
CA ILE A 69 -13.07 11.37 3.62
C ILE A 69 -12.80 12.78 4.16
N THR A 70 -13.58 13.73 3.67
CA THR A 70 -13.47 15.17 4.00
C THR A 70 -14.36 15.60 5.15
N ALA A 71 -15.06 14.68 5.81
CA ALA A 71 -15.93 15.01 6.93
C ALA A 71 -15.12 15.70 8.05
N ILE A 72 -15.56 16.88 8.49
CA ILE A 72 -14.82 17.77 9.43
C ILE A 72 -14.39 17.05 10.71
N ASN A 73 -15.21 16.11 11.20
CA ASN A 73 -14.92 15.32 12.39
C ASN A 73 -13.96 14.14 12.17
N SER A 74 -13.56 13.90 10.92
CA SER A 74 -12.72 12.76 10.50
C SER A 74 -11.32 13.19 10.05
N ILE A 75 -11.10 14.48 9.74
CA ILE A 75 -9.79 14.97 9.26
C ILE A 75 -8.67 14.61 10.26
N GLY A 76 -8.85 14.90 11.54
CA GLY A 76 -7.80 14.63 12.54
C GLY A 76 -7.44 13.14 12.69
N ILE A 77 -8.37 12.21 12.42
CA ILE A 77 -8.07 10.78 12.47
C ILE A 77 -7.40 10.32 11.16
N ILE A 78 -7.76 10.90 10.01
CA ILE A 78 -7.09 10.66 8.73
C ILE A 78 -5.64 11.16 8.77
N ASP A 79 -5.39 12.37 9.28
CA ASP A 79 -4.04 12.92 9.45
C ASP A 79 -3.20 12.04 10.39
N GLU A 80 -3.78 11.56 11.49
CA GLU A 80 -3.06 10.67 12.40
C GLU A 80 -2.73 9.33 11.73
N MET A 81 -3.65 8.79 10.92
CA MET A 81 -3.41 7.59 10.11
C MET A 81 -2.26 7.80 9.14
N GLU A 82 -2.26 8.87 8.35
CA GLU A 82 -1.21 9.16 7.37
C GLU A 82 0.17 9.31 8.03
N ASN A 83 0.23 10.04 9.15
CA ASN A 83 1.47 10.24 9.89
C ASN A 83 2.06 8.90 10.36
N ILE A 84 1.22 7.98 10.82
CA ILE A 84 1.67 6.66 11.25
C ILE A 84 2.09 5.80 10.06
N LEU A 85 1.30 5.79 8.98
CA LEU A 85 1.63 5.08 7.74
C LEU A 85 3.00 5.49 7.21
N THR A 86 3.23 6.80 7.09
CA THR A 86 4.50 7.37 6.62
C THR A 86 5.66 7.00 7.56
N SER A 87 5.42 7.03 8.88
CA SER A 87 6.43 6.66 9.87
C SER A 87 6.79 5.18 9.82
N MET A 88 5.79 4.29 9.66
CA MET A 88 6.00 2.85 9.48
C MET A 88 6.79 2.57 8.21
N HIS A 89 6.42 3.23 7.11
CA HIS A 89 7.10 3.08 5.83
C HIS A 89 8.55 3.54 5.88
N LYS A 90 8.83 4.69 6.50
CA LYS A 90 10.20 5.17 6.70
C LYS A 90 11.06 4.14 7.42
N LYS A 91 10.56 3.60 8.55
CA LYS A 91 11.27 2.59 9.33
C LYS A 91 11.45 1.28 8.58
N PHE A 92 10.46 0.89 7.77
CA PHE A 92 10.61 -0.23 6.85
C PHE A 92 11.72 0.02 5.82
N MET A 93 11.81 1.21 5.25
CA MET A 93 12.86 1.55 4.28
C MET A 93 14.26 1.53 4.92
N ASP A 94 14.39 1.96 6.18
CA ASP A 94 15.63 1.84 6.96
C ASP A 94 16.05 0.36 7.11
N ILE A 95 15.10 -0.52 7.47
CA ILE A 95 15.31 -1.99 7.54
C ILE A 95 15.71 -2.54 6.15
N TYR A 96 14.98 -2.16 5.11
CA TYR A 96 15.20 -2.63 3.74
C TYR A 96 16.59 -2.23 3.24
N GLN A 97 17.02 -1.01 3.55
CA GLN A 97 18.34 -0.51 3.19
C GLN A 97 19.45 -1.37 3.81
N VAL A 98 19.35 -1.70 5.11
CA VAL A 98 20.33 -2.56 5.79
C VAL A 98 20.29 -4.00 5.27
N CYS A 99 19.10 -4.57 5.13
CA CYS A 99 18.93 -5.98 4.79
C CYS A 99 19.16 -6.30 3.30
N VAL A 100 18.87 -5.37 2.40
CA VAL A 100 18.89 -5.62 0.95
C VAL A 100 19.93 -4.76 0.25
N LEU A 101 19.87 -3.44 0.40
CA LEU A 101 20.70 -2.52 -0.40
C LEU A 101 22.17 -2.52 0.03
N HIS A 102 22.45 -2.55 1.33
CA HIS A 102 23.81 -2.59 1.87
C HIS A 102 24.47 -3.96 1.72
N ARG A 103 23.69 -5.02 1.46
CA ARG A 103 24.18 -6.37 1.24
C ARG A 103 24.65 -6.57 -0.20
N LYS A 104 25.73 -5.89 -0.58
CA LYS A 104 26.41 -6.15 -1.86
C LYS A 104 26.85 -7.61 -1.94
N LYS A 105 26.55 -8.27 -3.06
CA LYS A 105 27.15 -9.56 -3.41
C LYS A 105 28.62 -9.33 -3.70
N ASN A 106 29.50 -10.11 -3.07
CA ASN A 106 30.91 -10.11 -3.45
C ASN A 106 31.11 -10.88 -4.77
N PHE A 107 32.31 -10.82 -5.36
CA PHE A 107 32.63 -11.40 -6.67
C PHE A 107 32.31 -12.91 -6.80
N MET A 108 32.18 -13.63 -5.68
CA MET A 108 31.75 -15.03 -5.62
C MET A 108 30.23 -15.24 -5.48
N GLY A 109 29.43 -14.17 -5.61
CA GLY A 109 27.98 -14.22 -5.49
C GLY A 109 27.45 -14.44 -4.07
N LYS A 110 28.31 -14.44 -3.04
CA LYS A 110 27.90 -14.62 -1.64
C LYS A 110 27.45 -13.28 -1.05
N THR A 111 26.30 -13.29 -0.38
CA THR A 111 25.80 -12.12 0.33
C THR A 111 26.63 -11.92 1.61
N LYS A 112 27.15 -10.71 1.84
CA LYS A 112 27.84 -10.38 3.09
C LYS A 112 26.85 -10.50 4.26
N ALA A 113 27.26 -11.17 5.33
CA ALA A 113 26.49 -11.22 6.57
C ALA A 113 26.46 -9.84 7.24
N LEU A 114 25.36 -9.51 7.94
CA LEU A 114 25.29 -8.27 8.71
C LEU A 114 26.25 -8.30 9.90
N THR A 115 26.86 -7.16 10.16
CA THR A 115 27.60 -6.89 11.40
C THR A 115 26.65 -6.85 12.60
N LEU A 116 27.19 -7.02 13.81
CA LEU A 116 26.39 -6.93 15.03
C LEU A 116 25.70 -5.56 15.17
N LEU A 117 26.38 -4.48 14.79
CA LEU A 117 25.82 -3.13 14.82
C LEU A 117 24.61 -3.00 13.87
N GLU A 118 24.74 -3.46 12.63
CA GLU A 118 23.64 -3.44 11.64
C GLU A 118 22.46 -4.29 12.12
N LYS A 119 22.72 -5.44 12.75
CA LYS A 119 21.66 -6.28 13.34
C LYS A 119 20.92 -5.56 14.47
N ASN A 120 21.64 -4.86 15.34
CA ASN A 120 21.03 -4.13 16.45
C ASN A 120 20.17 -2.95 15.96
N VAL A 121 20.67 -2.17 14.99
CA VAL A 121 19.93 -1.05 14.39
C VAL A 121 18.65 -1.57 13.74
N MET A 122 18.77 -2.59 12.88
CA MET A 122 17.63 -3.18 12.19
C MET A 122 16.59 -3.75 13.18
N LEU A 123 17.03 -4.38 14.27
CA LEU A 123 16.11 -4.90 15.29
C LEU A 123 15.38 -3.76 16.02
N SER A 124 16.09 -2.66 16.31
CA SER A 124 15.50 -1.45 16.89
C SER A 124 14.43 -0.87 15.96
N ASP A 125 14.75 -0.68 14.68
CA ASP A 125 13.79 -0.17 13.70
C ASP A 125 12.59 -1.10 13.55
N TYR A 126 12.79 -2.42 13.57
CA TYR A 126 11.68 -3.38 13.54
C TYR A 126 10.76 -3.23 14.76
N GLN A 127 11.31 -3.05 15.96
CA GLN A 127 10.49 -2.81 17.15
C GLN A 127 9.70 -1.50 17.05
N GLU A 128 10.28 -0.45 16.48
CA GLU A 128 9.54 0.78 16.22
C GLU A 128 8.39 0.56 15.22
N VAL A 129 8.59 -0.22 14.15
CA VAL A 129 7.51 -0.59 13.23
C VAL A 129 6.39 -1.34 13.96
N VAL A 130 6.72 -2.26 14.88
CA VAL A 130 5.72 -2.98 15.69
C VAL A 130 4.91 -2.02 16.57
N ILE A 131 5.57 -1.08 17.25
CA ILE A 131 4.89 -0.07 18.09
C ILE A 131 3.95 0.80 17.25
N LEU A 132 4.42 1.24 16.07
CA LEU A 132 3.62 2.04 15.16
C LEU A 132 2.44 1.25 14.58
N SER A 133 2.64 -0.03 14.22
CA SER A 133 1.59 -0.95 13.77
C SER A 133 0.49 -1.10 14.82
N ASP A 134 0.87 -1.34 16.08
CA ASP A 134 -0.10 -1.42 17.19
C ASP A 134 -0.89 -0.13 17.36
N LYS A 135 -0.23 1.02 17.20
CA LYS A 135 -0.89 2.33 17.23
C LYS A 135 -1.87 2.47 16.05
N PHE A 136 -1.44 2.09 14.86
CA PHE A 136 -2.25 2.15 13.64
C PHE A 136 -3.50 1.27 13.76
N GLN A 137 -3.37 0.03 14.23
CA GLN A 137 -4.50 -0.89 14.45
C GLN A 137 -5.52 -0.36 15.48
N LYS A 138 -5.08 0.41 16.47
CA LYS A 138 -6.00 1.07 17.42
C LYS A 138 -6.78 2.19 16.74
N ILE A 139 -6.11 2.97 15.90
CA ILE A 139 -6.73 4.07 15.15
C ILE A 139 -7.68 3.54 14.09
N LEU A 140 -7.29 2.53 13.32
CA LEU A 140 -8.17 1.87 12.34
C LEU A 140 -9.46 1.36 12.98
N ARG A 141 -9.39 0.78 14.19
CA ARG A 141 -10.59 0.36 14.93
C ARG A 141 -11.45 1.54 15.39
N ARG A 142 -10.84 2.65 15.79
CA ARG A 142 -11.58 3.87 16.15
C ARG A 142 -12.27 4.44 14.91
N PHE A 143 -11.55 4.50 13.80
CA PHE A 143 -12.04 4.97 12.51
C PHE A 143 -13.20 4.11 12.01
N GLU A 144 -13.05 2.78 12.06
CA GLU A 144 -14.11 1.84 11.70
C GLU A 144 -15.40 2.07 12.49
N ARG A 145 -15.32 2.26 13.82
CA ARG A 145 -16.50 2.60 14.64
C ARG A 145 -17.14 3.91 14.22
N MET A 146 -16.35 4.92 13.84
CA MET A 146 -16.87 6.18 13.33
C MET A 146 -17.59 5.98 12.00
N MET A 147 -17.03 5.17 11.10
CA MET A 147 -17.65 4.87 9.79
C MET A 147 -18.92 4.02 9.94
N GLN A 148 -18.95 3.08 10.89
CA GLN A 148 -20.16 2.32 11.19
C GLN A 148 -21.30 3.20 11.72
N ALA A 149 -20.99 4.27 12.47
CA ALA A 149 -21.98 5.20 13.01
C ALA A 149 -22.55 6.18 11.96
N LYS A 150 -21.87 6.36 10.82
CA LYS A 150 -22.33 7.22 9.73
C LYS A 150 -23.48 6.59 8.93
N PRO A 151 -24.45 7.38 8.44
CA PRO A 151 -25.51 6.89 7.57
C PRO A 151 -25.00 6.54 6.17
N GLU A 152 -25.75 5.75 5.40
CA GLU A 152 -25.34 5.22 4.09
C GLU A 152 -25.14 6.30 3.02
N ASP A 153 -25.95 7.37 3.07
CA ASP A 153 -25.91 8.48 2.12
C ASP A 153 -24.58 9.24 2.13
N GLU A 154 -23.87 9.29 3.26
CA GLU A 154 -22.50 9.82 3.32
C GLU A 154 -21.53 8.98 2.46
N PHE A 155 -21.75 7.66 2.33
CA PHE A 155 -20.87 6.76 1.57
C PHE A 155 -21.09 6.82 0.06
N SER A 156 -22.29 7.12 -0.40
CA SER A 156 -22.55 7.28 -1.83
C SER A 156 -21.75 8.44 -2.44
N MET A 157 -21.50 9.51 -1.66
CA MET A 157 -20.64 10.60 -2.09
C MET A 157 -19.17 10.15 -2.21
N PHE A 158 -18.66 9.39 -1.24
CA PHE A 158 -17.30 8.84 -1.30
C PHE A 158 -17.13 7.88 -2.47
N ALA A 159 -18.07 6.95 -2.66
CA ALA A 159 -18.04 5.98 -3.75
C ALA A 159 -18.09 6.66 -5.13
N TYR A 160 -18.77 7.80 -5.26
CA TYR A 160 -18.72 8.60 -6.48
C TYR A 160 -17.33 9.18 -6.74
N VAL A 161 -16.67 9.74 -5.72
CA VAL A 161 -15.31 10.30 -5.88
C VAL A 161 -14.33 9.21 -6.29
N VAL A 162 -14.32 8.07 -5.58
CA VAL A 162 -13.44 6.92 -5.87
C VAL A 162 -13.59 6.47 -7.33
N LYS A 163 -14.84 6.23 -7.79
CA LYS A 163 -15.10 5.80 -9.18
C LYS A 163 -14.60 6.81 -10.22
N ASN A 164 -14.64 8.11 -9.92
CA ASN A 164 -14.15 9.13 -10.84
C ASN A 164 -12.63 9.27 -10.84
N GLU A 165 -11.95 8.92 -9.75
CA GLU A 165 -10.49 8.84 -9.74
C GLU A 165 -9.98 7.64 -10.54
N ASP A 166 -10.63 6.48 -10.40
CA ASP A 166 -10.29 5.28 -11.18
C ASP A 166 -10.39 5.53 -12.70
N LEU A 167 -11.47 6.17 -13.16
CA LEU A 167 -11.67 6.53 -14.57
C LEU A 167 -10.60 7.50 -15.11
N LYS A 168 -10.08 8.39 -14.25
CA LYS A 168 -8.99 9.32 -14.62
C LYS A 168 -7.64 8.62 -14.70
N GLU A 169 -7.41 7.56 -13.94
CA GLU A 169 -6.20 6.76 -14.06
C GLU A 169 -6.20 5.86 -15.30
N GLU A 170 -7.33 5.22 -15.61
CA GLU A 170 -7.47 4.36 -16.79
C GLU A 170 -7.25 5.14 -18.09
N SER A 171 -7.85 6.33 -18.20
CA SER A 171 -7.67 7.21 -19.36
C SER A 171 -6.24 7.71 -19.54
N LYS A 172 -5.46 7.84 -18.46
CA LYS A 172 -4.03 8.19 -18.54
C LYS A 172 -3.17 7.02 -19.02
N LYS A 173 -3.49 5.79 -18.61
CA LYS A 173 -2.75 4.59 -19.03
C LYS A 173 -2.95 4.30 -20.53
N GLU A 174 -4.16 4.49 -21.06
CA GLU A 174 -4.42 4.32 -22.50
C GLU A 174 -3.71 5.33 -23.41
N VAL A 175 -3.41 6.54 -22.90
CA VAL A 175 -2.67 7.57 -23.67
C VAL A 175 -1.18 7.24 -23.72
N VAL A 176 -0.60 6.72 -22.62
CA VAL A 176 0.82 6.35 -22.56
C VAL A 176 1.15 5.14 -23.44
N ASP A 177 0.23 4.18 -23.59
CA ASP A 177 0.44 3.03 -24.48
C ASP A 177 0.37 3.39 -25.98
N LYS A 178 -0.37 4.44 -26.35
CA LYS A 178 -0.44 4.90 -27.74
C LYS A 178 0.82 5.63 -28.21
N ASP A 179 1.50 6.35 -27.32
CA ASP A 179 2.73 7.08 -27.66
C ASP A 179 3.95 6.15 -27.81
N ASN A 180 3.94 4.98 -27.16
CA ASN A 180 5.02 3.98 -27.30
C ASN A 180 4.90 3.09 -28.55
N LEU A 181 3.79 3.15 -29.29
CA LEU A 181 3.61 2.35 -30.51
C LEU A 181 4.02 3.07 -31.80
N SER A 182 4.40 4.36 -31.75
CA SER A 182 4.58 5.19 -32.95
C SER A 182 6.03 5.53 -33.35
N THR A 183 7.06 4.85 -32.80
CA THR A 183 8.48 5.08 -33.22
C THR A 183 9.28 3.83 -33.61
N ALA A 184 8.62 2.69 -33.85
CA ALA A 184 9.27 1.50 -34.41
C ALA A 184 8.98 1.35 -35.92
N GLY A 185 9.55 2.22 -36.76
CA GLY A 185 9.30 2.10 -38.19
C GLY A 185 10.00 3.12 -39.07
N ALA A 186 11.34 3.19 -39.06
CA ALA A 186 12.14 3.61 -40.22
C ALA A 186 13.64 3.60 -39.88
N ARG A 187 14.34 2.49 -40.16
CA ARG A 187 15.78 2.51 -40.49
C ARG A 187 16.23 1.12 -40.93
N GLY A 188 16.69 1.00 -42.18
CA GLY A 188 17.51 -0.13 -42.60
C GLY A 188 17.13 -0.76 -43.94
N ALA A 189 17.24 0.00 -45.03
CA ALA A 189 17.49 -0.57 -46.36
C ALA A 189 18.41 0.40 -47.12
N TYR A 190 19.17 -0.12 -48.10
CA TYR A 190 20.26 0.50 -48.87
C TYR A 190 21.62 0.47 -48.14
N PHE A 191 22.71 -0.13 -48.62
CA PHE A 191 23.12 -0.56 -49.97
C PHE A 191 24.06 -1.78 -49.86
N ASN A 192 23.91 -2.72 -50.79
CA ASN A 192 24.92 -3.71 -51.18
C ASN A 192 25.35 -3.34 -52.61
N GLY A 193 26.64 -3.37 -52.93
CA GLY A 193 27.09 -3.17 -54.31
C GLY A 193 28.60 -2.93 -54.46
N SER A 194 29.30 -4.03 -54.77
CA SER A 194 30.51 -4.18 -55.59
C SER A 194 31.79 -3.40 -55.26
#